data_AF-A0A1Y4B0M8-F1
#
_entry.id   AF-A0A1Y4B0M8-F1
#
_cell.length_a   1.000
_cell.length_b   1.000
_cell.length_c   1.000
_cell.angle_alpha   90.00
_cell.angle_beta   90.00
_cell.angle_gamma   90.00
#
_symmetry.space_group_name_H-M   'P 1'
#
loop_
_entity.id
_entity.type
_entity.pdbx_description
1 polymer ?
#
loop_
_entity_poly.entity_id
_entity_poly.type
_entity_poly.pdbx_seq_one_letter_code
_entity_poly.pdbx_strand_id
1 'polypeptide(L)'
;MLDLKTIYTLSSYTDEDGAPRSASAVMTTKLPPSGTGEPVTVDTAYLNAPIVIKGEGGCTVVTALFKKDKRVDFLRAAKISMEWLNQDTDTALVLQVVPFYFQGMLTILFQHLAFCDFYETLDNYKLILAFDGTKTLLLGDDSIDIEKIMKEAERETEQELRQMDEAIAAEEAEAVAIEKQISESLMPDLTDINTIIESPEDDIPTDQNTRYSD
;
A
#
# COMPACT_ATOMS: atom_id res chain seq x y z
N MET A 1 11.57 -18.64 -15.47
CA MET A 1 10.12 -18.35 -15.52
C MET A 1 9.84 -17.41 -14.37
N LEU A 2 9.29 -16.21 -14.63
CA LEU A 2 8.92 -15.28 -13.55
C LEU A 2 7.92 -15.98 -12.62
N ASP A 3 8.12 -15.84 -11.31
CA ASP A 3 7.16 -16.33 -10.35
C ASP A 3 5.97 -15.35 -10.24
N LEU A 4 4.80 -15.91 -9.93
CA LEU A 4 3.54 -15.18 -9.88
C LEU A 4 3.58 -14.02 -8.85
N LYS A 5 4.34 -14.20 -7.76
CA LYS A 5 4.49 -13.17 -6.73
C LYS A 5 5.24 -11.95 -7.28
N THR A 6 6.32 -12.15 -8.03
CA THR A 6 7.03 -11.04 -8.70
C THR A 6 6.14 -10.32 -9.70
N ILE A 7 5.35 -11.06 -10.51
CA ILE A 7 4.38 -10.46 -11.43
C ILE A 7 3.38 -9.56 -10.67
N TYR A 8 2.83 -10.05 -9.56
CA TYR A 8 1.89 -9.27 -8.75
C TYR A 8 2.52 -8.01 -8.15
N THR A 9 3.76 -8.11 -7.65
CA THR A 9 4.50 -6.95 -7.14
C THR A 9 4.70 -5.89 -8.21
N LEU A 10 5.18 -6.29 -9.41
CA LEU A 10 5.41 -5.38 -10.54
C LEU A 10 4.11 -4.79 -11.11
N SER A 11 2.97 -5.40 -10.84
CA SER A 11 1.65 -4.94 -11.29
C SER A 11 0.92 -4.04 -10.28
N SER A 12 1.43 -3.98 -9.04
CA SER A 12 0.79 -3.31 -7.92
C SER A 12 1.32 -1.89 -7.71
N TYR A 13 0.54 -1.07 -7.01
CA TYR A 13 0.87 0.28 -6.58
C TYR A 13 1.04 1.29 -7.74
N THR A 14 1.72 2.38 -7.43
CA THR A 14 2.03 3.48 -8.33
C THR A 14 3.52 3.50 -8.65
N ASP A 15 3.84 4.11 -9.77
CA ASP A 15 5.19 4.52 -10.12
C ASP A 15 5.61 5.79 -9.36
N GLU A 16 6.86 6.23 -9.53
CA GLU A 16 7.42 7.44 -8.88
C GLU A 16 6.58 8.70 -9.16
N ASP A 17 6.02 8.82 -10.36
CA ASP A 17 5.15 9.93 -10.79
C ASP A 17 3.72 9.85 -10.20
N GLY A 18 3.42 8.84 -9.38
CA GLY A 18 2.09 8.60 -8.80
C GLY A 18 1.07 8.01 -9.79
N ALA A 19 1.50 7.65 -10.99
CA ALA A 19 0.68 6.93 -11.98
C ALA A 19 0.52 5.45 -11.59
N PRO A 20 -0.64 4.80 -11.82
CA PRO A 20 -0.80 3.37 -11.56
C PRO A 20 0.22 2.54 -12.36
N ARG A 21 0.80 1.49 -11.76
CA ARG A 21 1.70 0.55 -12.47
C ARG A 21 0.97 -0.41 -13.43
N SER A 22 -0.36 -0.39 -13.44
CA SER A 22 -1.18 -1.21 -14.32
C SER A 22 -2.47 -0.52 -14.75
N ALA A 23 -2.92 -0.84 -15.97
CA ALA A 23 -4.28 -0.59 -16.40
C ALA A 23 -5.17 -1.76 -15.93
N SER A 24 -6.35 -1.47 -15.40
CA SER A 24 -7.23 -2.52 -14.89
C SER A 24 -8.71 -2.22 -15.13
N ALA A 25 -9.46 -3.28 -15.41
CA ALA A 25 -10.88 -3.21 -15.70
C ALA A 25 -11.61 -4.47 -15.20
N VAL A 26 -12.74 -4.27 -14.53
CA VAL A 26 -13.69 -5.35 -14.24
C VAL A 26 -14.73 -5.41 -15.35
N MET A 27 -15.01 -6.62 -15.82
CA MET A 27 -15.98 -6.84 -16.89
C MET A 27 -16.82 -8.08 -16.63
N THR A 28 -18.07 -8.05 -17.08
CA THR A 28 -18.93 -9.23 -17.13
C THR A 28 -19.05 -9.69 -18.57
N THR A 29 -18.95 -11.00 -18.79
CA THR A 29 -18.96 -11.60 -20.12
C THR A 29 -20.01 -12.69 -20.19
N LYS A 30 -20.80 -12.71 -21.26
CA LYS A 30 -21.70 -13.84 -21.57
C LYS A 30 -20.97 -14.84 -22.44
N LEU A 31 -20.99 -16.09 -22.00
CA LEU A 31 -20.50 -17.19 -22.82
C LEU A 31 -21.54 -17.51 -23.92
N PRO A 32 -21.09 -17.84 -25.15
CA PRO A 32 -22.00 -18.22 -26.21
C PRO A 32 -22.79 -19.48 -25.82
N PRO A 33 -24.12 -19.54 -26.07
CA PRO A 33 -24.96 -20.69 -25.71
C PRO A 33 -24.50 -22.03 -26.30
N SER A 34 -23.81 -21.99 -27.44
CA SER A 34 -23.32 -23.15 -28.18
C SER A 34 -21.88 -23.54 -27.85
N GLY A 35 -21.20 -22.81 -26.96
CA GLY A 35 -19.77 -22.99 -26.69
C GLY A 35 -18.85 -22.64 -27.89
N THR A 36 -19.43 -22.15 -28.98
CA THR A 36 -18.76 -21.77 -30.22
C THR A 36 -19.08 -20.31 -30.54
N GLY A 37 -18.07 -19.44 -30.42
CA GLY A 37 -18.21 -18.00 -30.61
C GLY A 37 -17.33 -17.21 -29.63
N GLU A 38 -17.16 -15.93 -29.90
CA GLU A 38 -16.42 -15.03 -29.00
C GLU A 38 -17.30 -14.65 -27.80
N PRO A 39 -16.75 -14.61 -26.57
CA PRO A 39 -17.47 -14.08 -25.41
C PRO A 39 -17.91 -12.64 -25.68
N VAL A 40 -19.14 -12.31 -25.29
CA VAL A 40 -19.68 -10.95 -25.45
C VAL A 40 -19.59 -10.22 -24.13
N THR A 41 -18.83 -9.13 -24.08
CA THR A 41 -18.79 -8.24 -22.92
C THR A 41 -20.14 -7.54 -22.74
N VAL A 42 -20.69 -7.65 -21.53
CA VAL A 42 -22.00 -7.10 -21.15
C VAL A 42 -21.83 -5.76 -20.45
N ASP A 43 -20.94 -5.70 -19.46
CA ASP A 43 -20.64 -4.48 -18.71
C ASP A 43 -19.13 -4.40 -18.44
N THR A 44 -18.61 -3.18 -18.35
CA THR A 44 -17.20 -2.88 -18.13
C THR A 44 -17.06 -1.64 -17.24
N ALA A 45 -16.24 -1.76 -16.20
CA ALA A 45 -15.75 -0.64 -15.43
C ALA A 45 -14.22 -0.63 -15.43
N TYR A 46 -13.65 0.42 -16.01
CA TYR A 46 -12.24 0.74 -15.86
C TYR A 46 -12.00 1.27 -14.44
N LEU A 47 -11.03 0.68 -13.74
CA LEU A 47 -10.75 1.05 -12.35
C LEU A 47 -10.02 2.39 -12.27
N ASN A 48 -9.14 2.72 -13.23
CA ASN A 48 -8.37 3.98 -13.27
C ASN A 48 -7.74 4.35 -11.92
N ALA A 49 -7.30 3.34 -11.17
CA ALA A 49 -6.85 3.44 -9.80
C ALA A 49 -5.66 2.50 -9.59
N PRO A 50 -4.70 2.87 -8.72
CA PRO A 50 -3.69 1.93 -8.27
C PRO A 50 -4.33 0.69 -7.66
N ILE A 51 -3.80 -0.47 -8.00
CA ILE A 51 -4.26 -1.75 -7.44
C ILE A 51 -3.15 -2.39 -6.61
N VAL A 52 -3.54 -3.20 -5.64
CA VAL A 52 -2.62 -4.03 -4.86
C VAL A 52 -3.06 -5.46 -5.00
N ILE A 53 -2.19 -6.31 -5.52
CA ILE A 53 -2.45 -7.72 -5.77
C ILE A 53 -1.65 -8.54 -4.75
N LYS A 54 -2.33 -9.38 -3.99
CA LYS A 54 -1.72 -10.34 -3.06
C LYS A 54 -2.36 -11.70 -3.25
N GLY A 55 -1.57 -12.72 -3.54
CA GLY A 55 -2.07 -14.09 -3.69
C GLY A 55 -1.16 -15.10 -3.01
N GLU A 56 -1.77 -15.96 -2.20
CA GLU A 56 -1.12 -17.10 -1.53
C GLU A 56 -2.17 -18.19 -1.28
N GLY A 57 -1.78 -19.47 -1.37
CA GLY A 57 -2.64 -20.57 -0.92
C GLY A 57 -3.98 -20.76 -1.66
N GLY A 58 -4.07 -20.35 -2.93
CA GLY A 58 -5.26 -20.57 -3.77
C GLY A 58 -6.29 -19.45 -3.75
N CYS A 59 -6.06 -18.35 -3.03
CA CYS A 59 -6.86 -17.13 -3.11
C CYS A 59 -5.98 -15.96 -3.57
N THR A 60 -6.50 -15.12 -4.46
CA THR A 60 -5.85 -13.86 -4.83
C THR A 60 -6.78 -12.70 -4.52
N VAL A 61 -6.29 -11.75 -3.73
CA VAL A 61 -6.98 -10.52 -3.36
C VAL A 61 -6.42 -9.37 -4.17
N VAL A 62 -7.31 -8.63 -4.82
CA VAL A 62 -7.02 -7.38 -5.51
C VAL A 62 -7.72 -6.24 -4.81
N THR A 63 -6.96 -5.24 -4.36
CA THR A 63 -7.50 -4.03 -3.74
C THR A 63 -7.28 -2.85 -4.68
N ALA A 64 -8.35 -2.22 -5.16
CA ALA A 64 -8.27 -0.97 -5.92
C ALA A 64 -8.43 0.25 -5.00
N LEU A 65 -7.54 1.22 -5.14
CA LEU A 65 -7.44 2.43 -4.32
C LEU A 65 -7.86 3.66 -5.12
N PHE A 66 -9.14 4.01 -5.09
CA PHE A 66 -9.65 5.15 -5.84
C PHE A 66 -9.49 6.43 -5.03
N LYS A 67 -8.91 7.47 -5.62
CA LYS A 67 -8.93 8.82 -5.05
C LYS A 67 -10.37 9.36 -4.95
N LYS A 68 -10.61 10.33 -4.07
CA LYS A 68 -11.97 10.89 -3.83
C LYS A 68 -12.64 11.45 -5.09
N ASP A 69 -11.87 12.01 -6.00
CA ASP A 69 -12.34 12.55 -7.28
C ASP A 69 -12.78 11.45 -8.26
N LYS A 70 -12.43 10.17 -8.00
CA LYS A 70 -12.80 8.99 -8.81
C LYS A 70 -14.01 8.23 -8.27
N ARG A 71 -14.89 8.90 -7.53
CA ARG A 71 -16.09 8.29 -6.93
C ARG A 71 -16.98 7.57 -7.95
N VAL A 72 -17.12 8.12 -9.16
CA VAL A 72 -17.98 7.50 -10.21
C VAL A 72 -17.41 6.17 -10.68
N ASP A 73 -16.10 6.12 -10.92
CA ASP A 73 -15.40 4.89 -11.34
C ASP A 73 -15.49 3.83 -10.23
N PHE A 74 -15.27 4.23 -8.98
CA PHE A 74 -15.46 3.39 -7.81
C PHE A 74 -16.87 2.79 -7.72
N LEU A 75 -17.90 3.63 -7.77
CA LEU A 75 -19.29 3.19 -7.65
C LEU A 75 -19.67 2.22 -8.79
N ARG A 76 -19.18 2.48 -10.00
CA ARG A 76 -19.44 1.59 -11.14
C ARG A 76 -18.79 0.22 -10.94
N ALA A 77 -17.51 0.20 -10.58
CA ALA A 77 -16.80 -1.06 -10.34
C ALA A 77 -17.42 -1.85 -9.18
N ALA A 78 -17.71 -1.20 -8.05
CA ALA A 78 -18.35 -1.81 -6.90
C ALA A 78 -19.74 -2.37 -7.25
N LYS A 79 -20.53 -1.62 -8.04
CA LYS A 79 -21.84 -2.07 -8.49
C LYS A 79 -21.74 -3.33 -9.35
N ILE A 80 -20.90 -3.35 -10.38
CA ILE A 80 -20.73 -4.53 -11.25
C ILE A 80 -20.32 -5.76 -10.43
N SER A 81 -19.32 -5.61 -9.55
CA SER A 81 -18.83 -6.70 -8.73
C SER A 81 -19.87 -7.24 -7.74
N MET A 82 -20.60 -6.35 -7.06
CA MET A 82 -21.62 -6.75 -6.09
C MET A 82 -22.87 -7.32 -6.76
N GLU A 83 -23.31 -6.74 -7.88
CA GLU A 83 -24.47 -7.27 -8.61
C GLU A 83 -24.19 -8.67 -9.14
N TRP A 84 -22.98 -8.89 -9.70
CA TRP A 84 -22.60 -10.22 -10.17
C TRP A 84 -22.49 -11.24 -9.03
N LEU A 85 -21.90 -10.87 -7.88
CA LEU A 85 -21.74 -11.78 -6.74
C LEU A 85 -23.08 -12.19 -6.11
N ASN A 86 -24.09 -11.32 -6.15
CA ASN A 86 -25.40 -11.55 -5.52
C ASN A 86 -26.46 -12.13 -6.47
N GLN A 87 -26.15 -12.30 -7.76
CA GLN A 87 -27.09 -12.83 -8.75
C GLN A 87 -26.58 -14.17 -9.29
N ASP A 88 -27.51 -15.10 -9.48
CA ASP A 88 -27.23 -16.30 -10.26
C ASP A 88 -27.27 -15.88 -11.73
N THR A 89 -26.09 -15.71 -12.34
CA THR A 89 -25.98 -15.19 -13.72
C THR A 89 -25.29 -16.19 -14.64
N ASP A 90 -25.77 -16.29 -15.88
CA ASP A 90 -25.07 -16.99 -16.98
C ASP A 90 -23.85 -16.19 -17.48
N THR A 91 -23.29 -15.30 -16.65
CA THR A 91 -22.19 -14.41 -17.01
C THR A 91 -20.97 -14.71 -16.16
N ALA A 92 -19.77 -14.57 -16.72
CA ALA A 92 -18.52 -14.65 -15.99
C ALA A 92 -18.00 -13.24 -15.70
N LEU A 93 -17.67 -12.95 -14.45
CA LEU A 93 -16.94 -11.74 -14.08
C LEU A 93 -15.44 -12.00 -14.16
N VAL A 94 -14.77 -11.11 -14.88
CA VAL A 94 -13.32 -11.13 -15.07
C VAL A 94 -12.76 -9.78 -14.65
N LEU A 95 -11.72 -9.79 -13.83
CA LEU A 95 -10.88 -8.63 -13.63
C LEU A 95 -9.63 -8.80 -14.48
N GLN A 96 -9.45 -7.89 -15.43
CA GLN A 96 -8.27 -7.80 -16.26
C GLN A 96 -7.30 -6.78 -15.67
N VAL A 97 -6.02 -7.16 -15.60
CA VAL A 97 -4.91 -6.29 -15.23
C VAL A 97 -3.84 -6.39 -16.31
N VAL A 98 -3.43 -5.25 -16.85
CA VAL A 98 -2.35 -5.12 -17.83
C VAL A 98 -1.24 -4.29 -17.20
N PRO A 99 -0.14 -4.91 -16.74
CA PRO A 99 0.95 -4.18 -16.10
C PRO A 99 1.77 -3.43 -17.14
N PHE A 100 2.06 -2.16 -16.88
CA PHE A 100 2.83 -1.32 -17.80
C PHE A 100 4.30 -1.72 -17.86
N TYR A 101 4.82 -2.31 -16.78
CA TYR A 101 6.18 -2.83 -16.71
C TYR A 101 6.50 -3.81 -17.85
N PHE A 102 5.55 -4.68 -18.21
CA PHE A 102 5.69 -5.62 -19.32
C PHE A 102 5.28 -5.03 -20.68
N GLN A 103 5.13 -3.71 -20.78
CA GLN A 103 4.77 -2.99 -22.02
C GLN A 103 3.50 -3.53 -22.70
N GLY A 104 2.54 -4.02 -21.90
CA GLY A 104 1.30 -4.63 -22.40
C GLY A 104 1.45 -6.04 -22.98
N MET A 105 2.65 -6.62 -22.97
CA MET A 105 2.89 -7.99 -23.43
C MET A 105 2.33 -9.04 -22.47
N LEU A 106 2.07 -8.67 -21.21
CA LEU A 106 1.46 -9.53 -20.21
C LEU A 106 0.09 -8.99 -19.82
N THR A 107 -0.90 -9.88 -19.79
CA THR A 107 -2.24 -9.64 -19.27
C THR A 107 -2.57 -10.69 -18.21
N ILE A 108 -3.04 -10.25 -17.05
CA ILE A 108 -3.49 -11.08 -15.95
C ILE A 108 -5.02 -11.05 -15.92
N LEU A 109 -5.64 -12.22 -15.92
CA LEU A 109 -7.09 -12.37 -15.81
C LEU A 109 -7.42 -13.08 -14.50
N PHE A 110 -8.08 -12.38 -13.59
CA PHE A 110 -8.66 -12.96 -12.39
C PHE A 110 -10.10 -13.35 -12.66
N GLN A 111 -10.44 -14.59 -12.35
CA GLN A 111 -11.75 -15.19 -12.59
C GLN A 111 -12.30 -15.77 -11.28
N HIS A 112 -13.60 -16.07 -11.27
CA HIS A 112 -14.28 -16.67 -10.13
C HIS A 112 -14.14 -15.80 -8.87
N LEU A 113 -14.79 -14.64 -8.91
CA LEU A 113 -14.91 -13.76 -7.75
C LEU A 113 -15.62 -14.51 -6.63
N ALA A 114 -14.94 -14.65 -5.49
CA ALA A 114 -15.44 -15.32 -4.30
C ALA A 114 -15.91 -14.33 -3.23
N PHE A 115 -15.38 -13.10 -3.25
CA PHE A 115 -15.70 -12.07 -2.26
C PHE A 115 -15.55 -10.67 -2.86
N CYS A 116 -16.46 -9.78 -2.49
CA CYS A 116 -16.41 -8.37 -2.83
C CYS A 116 -16.82 -7.56 -1.60
N ASP A 117 -16.01 -6.56 -1.25
CA ASP A 117 -16.32 -5.59 -0.20
C ASP A 117 -15.69 -4.25 -0.51
N PHE A 118 -16.21 -3.18 0.08
CA PHE A 118 -15.69 -1.85 -0.12
C PHE A 118 -15.95 -0.95 1.09
N TYR A 119 -15.06 0.02 1.28
CA TYR A 119 -15.25 1.04 2.30
C TYR A 119 -14.56 2.35 1.92
N GLU A 120 -14.98 3.41 2.59
CA GLU A 120 -14.45 4.75 2.42
C GLU A 120 -13.44 5.06 3.53
N THR A 121 -12.26 5.57 3.17
CA THR A 121 -11.28 6.15 4.12
C THR A 121 -11.27 7.67 4.01
N LEU A 122 -10.42 8.36 4.78
CA LEU A 122 -10.28 9.82 4.66
C LEU A 122 -9.89 10.24 3.22
N ASP A 123 -8.93 9.53 2.62
CA ASP A 123 -8.31 9.94 1.35
C ASP A 123 -8.79 9.17 0.13
N ASN A 124 -9.39 7.98 0.32
CA ASN A 124 -9.68 7.05 -0.78
C ASN A 124 -11.02 6.32 -0.61
N TYR A 125 -11.51 5.77 -1.71
CA TYR A 125 -12.45 4.64 -1.72
C TYR A 125 -11.67 3.36 -2.00
N LYS A 126 -11.90 2.33 -1.19
CA LYS A 126 -11.23 1.04 -1.34
C LYS A 126 -12.24 0.00 -1.80
N LEU A 127 -11.93 -0.67 -2.91
CA LEU A 127 -12.67 -1.84 -3.40
C LEU A 127 -11.77 -3.07 -3.25
N ILE A 128 -12.28 -4.09 -2.56
CA ILE A 128 -11.57 -5.35 -2.29
C ILE A 128 -12.30 -6.46 -3.03
N LEU A 129 -11.57 -7.16 -3.89
CA LEU A 129 -12.05 -8.29 -4.68
C LEU A 129 -11.18 -9.50 -4.39
N ALA A 130 -11.76 -10.61 -3.95
CA ALA A 130 -11.03 -11.87 -3.79
C ALA A 130 -11.49 -12.88 -4.84
N PHE A 131 -10.52 -13.48 -5.52
CA PHE A 131 -10.69 -14.44 -6.61
C PHE A 131 -10.08 -15.78 -6.24
N ASP A 132 -10.58 -16.84 -6.86
CA ASP A 132 -9.91 -18.14 -6.84
C ASP A 132 -8.55 -18.03 -7.56
N GLY A 133 -7.47 -18.08 -6.78
CA GLY A 133 -6.10 -17.97 -7.28
C GLY A 133 -5.74 -19.11 -8.24
N THR A 134 -6.37 -20.27 -8.14
CA THR A 134 -6.15 -21.41 -9.04
C THR A 134 -6.76 -21.21 -10.43
N LYS A 135 -7.59 -20.18 -10.59
CA LYS A 135 -8.28 -19.81 -11.84
C LYS A 135 -7.72 -18.56 -12.49
N THR A 136 -6.63 -18.02 -11.93
CA THR A 136 -5.90 -16.90 -12.53
C THR A 136 -5.26 -17.36 -13.82
N LEU A 137 -5.49 -16.62 -14.91
CA LEU A 137 -4.83 -16.86 -16.19
C LEU A 137 -3.81 -15.76 -16.46
N LEU A 138 -2.63 -16.18 -16.91
CA LEU A 138 -1.60 -15.28 -17.45
C LEU A 138 -1.57 -15.46 -18.97
N LEU A 139 -1.84 -14.38 -19.69
CA LEU A 139 -1.72 -14.32 -21.14
C LEU A 139 -0.48 -13.48 -21.46
N GLY A 140 0.55 -14.13 -22.00
CA GLY A 140 1.77 -13.49 -22.46
C GLY A 140 1.99 -13.73 -23.95
N ASP A 141 2.64 -12.79 -24.63
CA ASP A 141 3.22 -13.05 -25.95
C ASP A 141 4.49 -13.92 -25.81
N ASP A 142 4.69 -14.87 -26.71
CA ASP A 142 5.85 -15.78 -26.72
C ASP A 142 7.17 -15.03 -27.03
N SER A 143 7.10 -13.78 -27.49
CA SER A 143 8.26 -12.92 -27.75
C SER A 143 8.79 -12.16 -26.52
N ILE A 144 8.25 -12.39 -25.33
CA ILE A 144 8.70 -11.72 -24.11
C ILE A 144 10.13 -12.19 -23.78
N ASP A 145 11.10 -11.28 -23.84
CA ASP A 145 12.45 -11.49 -23.33
C ASP A 145 12.45 -11.41 -21.80
N ILE A 146 12.02 -12.51 -21.18
CA ILE A 146 11.89 -12.66 -19.72
C ILE A 146 13.23 -12.37 -19.03
N GLU A 147 14.36 -12.73 -19.65
CA GLU A 147 15.69 -12.55 -19.07
C GLU A 147 16.08 -11.07 -18.97
N LYS A 148 15.79 -10.30 -20.02
CA LYS A 148 15.97 -8.83 -19.98
C LYS A 148 15.07 -8.18 -18.93
N ILE A 149 13.81 -8.57 -18.87
CA ILE A 149 12.83 -7.98 -17.94
C ILE A 149 13.17 -8.30 -16.48
N MET A 150 13.64 -9.52 -16.19
CA MET A 150 14.12 -9.89 -14.86
C MET A 150 15.32 -9.06 -14.44
N LYS A 151 16.30 -8.89 -15.34
CA LYS A 151 17.48 -8.09 -15.05
C LYS A 151 17.15 -6.61 -14.80
N GLU A 152 16.17 -6.08 -15.51
CA GLU A 152 15.67 -4.72 -15.29
C GLU A 152 14.91 -4.61 -13.96
N ALA A 153 14.14 -5.63 -13.58
CA ALA A 153 13.36 -5.65 -12.34
C ALA A 153 14.27 -5.79 -11.12
N GLU A 154 15.28 -6.66 -11.20
CA GLU A 154 16.32 -6.80 -10.20
C GLU A 154 17.10 -5.50 -10.04
N ARG A 155 17.45 -4.83 -11.14
CA ARG A 155 18.15 -3.54 -11.11
C ARG A 155 17.31 -2.46 -10.44
N GLU A 156 16.01 -2.38 -10.76
CA GLU A 156 15.09 -1.40 -10.16
C GLU A 156 14.90 -1.68 -8.67
N THR A 157 14.67 -2.94 -8.29
CA THR A 157 14.54 -3.35 -6.88
C THR A 157 15.83 -3.08 -6.10
N GLU A 158 17.00 -3.35 -6.69
CA GLU A 158 18.29 -3.06 -6.07
C GLU A 158 18.53 -1.55 -5.93
N GLN A 159 18.05 -0.73 -6.87
CA GLN A 159 18.09 0.72 -6.75
C GLN A 159 17.16 1.23 -5.67
N GLU A 160 15.91 0.74 -5.59
CA GLU A 160 14.97 1.07 -4.52
C GLU A 160 15.55 0.69 -3.15
N LEU A 161 16.12 -0.51 -3.00
CA LEU A 161 16.76 -0.95 -1.77
C LEU A 161 17.94 -0.06 -1.37
N ARG A 162 18.81 0.30 -2.32
CA ARG A 162 19.93 1.21 -2.04
C ARG A 162 19.45 2.60 -1.61
N GLN A 163 18.41 3.13 -2.25
CA GLN A 163 17.83 4.41 -1.84
C GLN A 163 17.20 4.34 -0.44
N MET A 164 16.54 3.22 -0.09
CA MET A 164 16.02 3.01 1.26
C MET A 164 17.15 2.93 2.30
N ASP A 165 18.22 2.20 2.00
CA ASP A 165 19.40 2.12 2.89
C ASP A 165 20.07 3.49 3.08
N GLU A 166 20.17 4.29 2.01
CA GLU A 166 20.70 5.66 2.07
C GLU A 166 19.80 6.59 2.90
N ALA A 167 18.48 6.47 2.77
CA ALA A 167 17.52 7.24 3.56
C ALA A 167 17.58 6.87 5.05
N ILE A 168 17.67 5.57 5.38
CA ILE A 168 17.84 5.10 6.76
C ILE A 168 19.14 5.63 7.35
N ALA A 169 20.25 5.54 6.61
CA ALA A 169 21.54 6.05 7.07
C ALA A 169 21.54 7.57 7.30
N ALA A 170 20.83 8.33 6.46
CA ALA A 170 20.66 9.78 6.64
C ALA A 170 19.85 10.11 7.90
N GLU A 171 18.76 9.39 8.14
CA GLU A 171 17.90 9.60 9.31
C GLU A 171 18.59 9.18 10.63
N GLU A 172 19.37 8.08 10.61
CA GLU A 172 20.21 7.70 11.74
C GLU A 172 21.30 8.75 12.03
N ALA A 173 21.92 9.31 11.00
CA ALA A 173 22.91 10.38 11.16
C ALA A 173 22.28 11.66 11.74
N GLU A 174 21.07 12.00 11.32
CA GLU A 174 20.31 13.13 11.86
C GLU A 174 19.90 12.89 13.33
N ALA A 175 19.44 11.68 13.67
CA ALA A 175 19.12 11.29 15.04
C ALA A 175 20.34 11.41 15.98
N VAL A 176 21.52 10.95 15.54
CA VAL A 176 22.77 11.09 16.29
C VAL A 176 23.18 12.57 16.44
N ALA A 177 22.98 13.39 15.42
CA ALA A 177 23.29 14.82 15.49
C ALA A 177 22.36 15.56 16.45
N ILE A 178 21.07 15.21 16.47
CA ILE A 178 20.08 15.74 17.42
C ILE A 178 20.43 15.31 18.85
N GLU A 179 20.76 14.03 19.07
CA GLU A 179 21.16 13.53 20.40
C GLU A 179 22.42 14.25 20.91
N LYS A 180 23.39 14.49 20.03
CA LYS A 180 24.59 15.27 20.35
C LYS A 180 24.24 16.72 20.72
N GLN A 181 23.40 17.39 19.94
CA GLN A 181 22.94 18.75 20.27
C GLN A 181 22.19 18.83 21.59
N ILE A 182 21.32 17.85 21.88
CA ILE A 182 20.62 17.75 23.16
C ILE A 182 21.63 17.60 24.30
N SER A 183 22.61 16.72 24.15
CA SER A 183 23.65 16.52 25.17
C SER A 183 24.51 17.77 25.39
N GLU A 184 24.92 18.46 24.33
CA GLU A 184 25.73 19.68 24.39
C GLU A 184 24.95 20.88 24.94
N SER A 185 23.63 20.93 24.71
CA SER A 185 22.76 21.99 25.23
C SER A 185 22.34 21.77 26.69
N LEU A 186 22.37 20.54 27.21
CA LEU A 186 22.00 20.21 28.60
C LEU A 186 23.19 20.19 29.57
N MET A 187 24.43 20.09 29.06
CA MET A 187 25.65 20.10 29.88
C MET A 187 25.99 21.45 30.56
N PRO A 188 25.64 22.66 30.03
CA PRO A 188 25.94 23.92 30.71
C PRO A 188 25.11 24.17 31.97
N ASP A 189 23.89 23.63 32.06
CA ASP A 189 22.96 23.88 33.17
C ASP A 189 23.20 22.99 34.41
N LEU A 190 23.94 21.89 34.26
CA LEU A 190 24.25 20.98 35.38
C LEU A 190 25.45 21.44 36.22
N THR A 191 26.31 22.29 35.67
CA THR A 191 27.44 22.87 36.43
C THR A 191 27.02 23.93 37.45
N ASP A 192 25.85 24.56 37.29
CA ASP A 192 25.33 25.57 38.22
C ASP A 192 24.47 24.98 39.36
N ILE A 193 24.03 23.73 39.25
CA ILE A 193 23.25 23.06 40.31
C ILE A 193 24.16 22.57 41.45
N ASN A 194 25.39 22.15 41.14
CA ASN A 194 26.33 21.67 42.18
C ASN A 194 26.88 22.80 43.07
N THR A 195 26.81 24.06 42.65
CA THR A 195 27.20 25.23 43.46
C THR A 195 26.12 25.68 44.45
N ILE A 196 24.87 25.20 44.31
CA ILE A 196 23.76 25.56 45.23
C ILE A 196 23.67 24.57 46.41
N ILE A 197 24.19 23.34 46.26
CA ILE A 197 24.02 22.27 47.25
C ILE A 197 25.15 22.27 48.32
N GLU A 198 26.27 22.94 48.07
CA GLU A 198 27.37 23.04 49.05
C GLU A 198 27.37 24.38 49.81
N SER A 199 26.50 24.54 50.81
CA SER A 199 26.76 25.40 51.98
C SER A 199 25.87 24.99 53.18
N PRO A 200 26.42 24.98 54.41
CA PRO A 200 25.97 24.11 55.51
C PRO A 200 24.91 24.73 56.45
N GLU A 201 24.44 23.86 57.35
CA GLU A 201 23.43 24.01 58.41
C GLU A 201 23.53 25.24 59.33
N ASP A 202 22.39 25.48 60.02
CA ASP A 202 22.16 26.23 61.27
C ASP A 202 21.82 27.74 61.21
N ASP A 203 20.57 28.07 61.55
CA ASP A 203 20.21 28.76 62.81
C ASP A 203 18.71 29.10 62.86
N ILE A 204 17.96 28.46 63.77
CA ILE A 204 16.59 28.84 64.14
C ILE A 204 16.68 29.89 65.25
N PRO A 205 16.16 31.13 65.09
CA PRO A 205 16.20 32.12 66.16
C PRO A 205 15.17 31.80 67.25
N THR A 206 15.66 31.70 68.48
CA THR A 206 14.90 31.74 69.73
C THR A 206 14.38 33.16 69.97
N ASP A 207 13.05 33.32 70.11
CA ASP A 207 12.47 34.57 70.60
C ASP A 207 12.06 34.40 72.08
N GLN A 208 12.74 35.12 72.97
CA GLN A 208 12.43 35.25 74.38
C GLN A 208 11.96 36.67 74.68
N ASN A 209 10.91 36.72 75.53
CA ASN A 209 10.45 37.81 76.41
C ASN A 209 9.35 38.74 75.87
N THR A 210 8.34 39.17 76.64
CA THR A 210 7.76 38.82 77.96
C THR A 210 6.54 39.74 78.12
N ARG A 211 5.56 39.32 78.96
CA ARG A 211 4.67 40.17 79.82
C ARG A 211 3.53 40.96 79.12
N TYR A 212 2.28 41.00 79.57
CA TYR A 212 1.69 41.07 80.93
C TYR A 212 0.18 40.70 80.90
N SER A 213 -0.33 40.09 81.99
CA SER A 213 -1.65 40.19 82.69
C SER A 213 -2.97 40.40 81.89
N ASP A 214 -4.10 39.78 82.21
CA ASP A 214 -4.70 39.34 83.50
C ASP A 214 -5.38 37.95 83.41
#